data_AF-A0A523K0V2-F1
#
_entry.id   AF-A0A523K0V2-F1
#
_cell.length_a   1.000
_cell.length_b   1.000
_cell.length_c   1.000
_cell.angle_alpha   90.00
_cell.angle_beta   90.00
_cell.angle_gamma   90.00
#
_symmetry.space_group_name_H-M   'P 1'
#
loop_
_entity.id
_entity.type
_entity.pdbx_description
1 polymer ?
#
loop_
_entity_poly.entity_id
_entity_poly.type
_entity_poly.pdbx_seq_one_letter_code
_entity_poly.pdbx_strand_id
1 'polypeptide(L)'
;MLLLQDVSVIHIFRAIQRCYMALAERQGMDQSPIWVQCWENVLRRDGHLHKHADNFFMHGHLTVATPGSCTGYEFDNGDIVEITNEPGLLTLIGQAGVMHYTTPNPSDQPRISIAFDLCREPQVTNQALSRHTFIPLL
;
A
#
# COMPACT_ATOMS: atom_id res chain seq x y z
N MET A 1 -6.66 -10.41 -5.92
CA MET A 1 -7.83 -10.38 -4.99
C MET A 1 -7.52 -11.32 -3.85
N LEU A 2 -7.28 -10.80 -2.65
CA LEU A 2 -6.96 -11.60 -1.45
C LEU A 2 -8.27 -12.01 -0.75
N LEU A 3 -8.39 -13.30 -0.40
CA LEU A 3 -9.57 -13.82 0.30
C LEU A 3 -9.34 -13.85 1.82
N LEU A 4 -10.33 -13.38 2.57
CA LEU A 4 -10.32 -13.19 4.03
C LEU A 4 -10.21 -14.48 4.86
N GLN A 5 -10.25 -15.65 4.22
CA GLN A 5 -10.24 -16.95 4.90
C GLN A 5 -8.83 -17.48 5.19
N ASP A 6 -7.78 -16.84 4.67
CA ASP A 6 -6.40 -17.21 4.95
C ASP A 6 -5.90 -16.48 6.21
N VAL A 7 -5.44 -17.24 7.22
CA VAL A 7 -4.89 -16.71 8.48
C VAL A 7 -3.72 -15.74 8.23
N SER A 8 -2.97 -15.94 7.16
CA SER A 8 -1.84 -15.09 6.76
C SER A 8 -2.30 -13.70 6.34
N VAL A 9 -3.46 -13.61 5.68
CA VAL A 9 -4.06 -12.34 5.24
C VAL A 9 -4.52 -11.51 6.45
N ILE A 10 -5.03 -12.16 7.49
CA ILE A 10 -5.39 -11.47 8.76
C ILE A 10 -4.16 -10.80 9.40
N HIS A 11 -2.99 -11.43 9.34
CA HIS A 11 -1.76 -10.83 9.89
C HIS A 11 -1.33 -9.57 9.13
N ILE A 12 -1.52 -9.55 7.82
CA ILE A 12 -1.25 -8.36 6.99
C ILE A 12 -2.18 -7.22 7.37
N PHE A 13 -3.49 -7.46 7.48
CA PHE A 13 -4.44 -6.42 7.88
C PHE A 13 -4.16 -5.88 9.28
N ARG A 14 -3.81 -6.75 10.24
CA ARG A 14 -3.39 -6.31 11.57
C ARG A 14 -2.09 -5.48 11.55
N ALA A 15 -1.16 -5.79 10.64
CA ALA A 15 0.05 -5.00 10.48
C ALA A 15 -0.25 -3.60 9.92
N ILE A 16 -1.11 -3.52 8.90
CA ILE A 16 -1.59 -2.25 8.33
C ILE A 16 -2.33 -1.43 9.40
N GLN A 17 -3.25 -2.06 10.14
CA GLN A 17 -3.97 -1.44 11.24
C GLN A 17 -3.02 -0.85 12.28
N ARG A 18 -2.02 -1.61 12.75
CA ARG A 18 -1.03 -1.11 13.73
C ARG A 18 -0.21 0.06 13.19
N CYS A 19 0.19 0.01 11.92
CA CYS A 19 0.94 1.09 11.29
C CYS A 19 0.10 2.37 11.22
N TYR A 20 -1.16 2.26 10.79
CA TYR A 20 -2.11 3.37 10.80
C TYR A 20 -2.31 3.95 12.21
N MET A 21 -2.58 3.11 13.21
CA MET A 21 -2.82 3.58 14.58
C MET A 21 -1.61 4.32 15.15
N ALA A 22 -0.39 3.82 14.88
CA ALA A 22 0.84 4.48 15.30
C ALA A 22 1.05 5.83 14.60
N LEU A 23 0.71 5.94 13.31
CA LEU A 23 0.75 7.21 12.58
C LEU A 23 -0.30 8.19 13.10
N ALA A 24 -1.54 7.71 13.29
CA ALA A 24 -2.66 8.50 13.77
C ALA A 24 -2.39 9.09 15.16
N GLU A 25 -1.85 8.28 16.09
CA GLU A 25 -1.44 8.74 17.42
C GLU A 25 -0.37 9.83 17.33
N ARG A 26 0.69 9.62 16.53
CA ARG A 26 1.78 10.59 16.35
C ARG A 26 1.32 11.92 15.75
N GLN A 27 0.30 11.88 14.88
CA GLN A 27 -0.22 13.05 14.19
C GLN A 27 -1.46 13.66 14.85
N GLY A 28 -1.93 13.11 15.99
CA GLY A 28 -3.14 13.57 16.67
C GLY A 28 -4.40 13.40 15.83
N MET A 29 -4.44 12.39 14.97
CA MET A 29 -5.55 12.12 14.07
C MET A 29 -6.67 11.37 14.78
N ASP A 30 -7.89 11.64 14.34
CA ASP A 30 -9.05 10.84 14.69
C ASP A 30 -8.86 9.37 14.25
N GLN A 31 -9.10 8.45 15.18
CA GLN A 31 -8.96 7.00 15.04
C GLN A 31 -10.28 6.31 14.64
N SER A 32 -11.16 7.04 13.96
CA SER A 32 -12.39 6.49 13.38
C SER A 32 -12.13 5.24 12.53
N PRO A 33 -13.13 4.37 12.36
CA PRO A 33 -13.04 3.23 11.47
C PRO A 33 -12.49 3.59 10.10
N ILE A 34 -11.47 2.86 9.68
CA ILE A 34 -10.93 2.90 8.33
C ILE A 34 -11.16 1.55 7.65
N TRP A 35 -11.28 1.62 6.34
CA TRP A 35 -11.43 0.47 5.47
C TRP A 35 -10.16 0.33 4.64
N VAL A 36 -9.76 -0.91 4.38
CA VAL A 36 -8.59 -1.23 3.56
C VAL A 36 -9.01 -2.00 2.32
N GLN A 37 -8.47 -1.60 1.17
CA GLN A 37 -8.42 -2.42 -0.04
C GLN A 37 -6.99 -2.86 -0.27
N CYS A 38 -6.76 -4.13 -0.63
CA CYS A 38 -5.42 -4.65 -0.92
C CYS A 38 -5.38 -5.40 -2.24
N TRP A 39 -4.21 -5.36 -2.89
CA TRP A 39 -3.91 -6.16 -4.07
C TRP A 39 -2.43 -6.54 -4.11
N GLU A 40 -2.14 -7.61 -4.84
CA GLU A 40 -0.81 -8.13 -5.07
C GLU A 40 -0.16 -7.55 -6.34
N ASN A 41 1.12 -7.18 -6.25
CA ASN A 41 1.95 -6.85 -7.40
C ASN A 41 3.06 -7.89 -7.53
N VAL A 42 3.24 -8.44 -8.74
CA VAL A 42 4.33 -9.36 -9.09
C VAL A 42 5.09 -8.78 -10.27
N LEU A 43 6.19 -8.10 -9.99
CA LEU A 43 7.02 -7.46 -11.00
C LEU A 43 8.18 -8.39 -11.37
N ARG A 44 8.18 -8.89 -12.61
CA ARG A 44 9.30 -9.65 -13.18
C ARG A 44 10.44 -8.72 -13.60
N ARG A 45 11.55 -9.27 -14.09
CA ARG A 45 12.71 -8.51 -14.59
C ARG A 45 12.26 -7.30 -15.42
N ASP A 46 12.88 -6.14 -15.15
CA ASP A 46 12.63 -4.83 -15.77
C ASP A 46 11.21 -4.25 -15.53
N GLY A 47 10.30 -5.04 -14.98
CA GLY A 47 8.98 -4.63 -14.56
C GLY A 47 9.04 -3.58 -13.46
N HIS A 48 8.20 -2.55 -13.60
CA HIS A 48 8.03 -1.48 -12.64
C HIS A 48 6.60 -0.91 -12.74
N LEU A 49 6.18 -0.21 -11.69
CA LEU A 49 5.03 0.67 -11.75
C LEU A 49 5.51 2.05 -12.22
N HIS A 50 4.91 2.54 -13.30
CA HIS A 50 5.09 3.91 -13.76
C HIS A 50 4.61 4.90 -12.71
N LYS A 51 5.06 6.15 -12.81
CA LYS A 51 4.66 7.23 -11.90
C LYS A 51 3.14 7.41 -11.94
N HIS A 52 2.49 7.32 -10.79
CA HIS A 52 1.05 7.51 -10.62
C HIS A 52 0.76 8.08 -9.22
N ALA A 53 -0.49 8.44 -8.96
CA ALA A 53 -0.94 8.88 -7.64
C ALA A 53 -2.27 8.22 -7.32
N ASP A 54 -2.42 7.85 -6.05
CA ASP A 54 -3.65 7.31 -5.50
C ASP A 54 -4.40 8.39 -4.73
N ASN A 55 -5.65 8.65 -5.11
CA ASN A 55 -6.51 9.66 -4.48
C ASN A 55 -7.27 9.10 -3.27
N PHE A 56 -6.60 8.27 -2.47
CA PHE A 56 -7.11 7.73 -1.22
C PHE A 56 -6.55 8.48 -0.03
N PHE A 57 -7.25 8.41 1.11
CA PHE A 57 -6.88 9.13 2.33
C PHE A 57 -5.45 8.80 2.77
N MET A 58 -5.08 7.53 2.69
CA MET A 58 -3.70 7.04 2.81
C MET A 58 -3.53 5.83 1.91
N HIS A 59 -2.29 5.56 1.50
CA HIS A 59 -1.94 4.41 0.69
C HIS A 59 -0.55 3.90 1.08
N GLY A 60 -0.23 2.68 0.67
CA GLY A 60 1.05 2.10 1.04
C GLY A 60 1.27 0.71 0.45
N HIS A 61 2.35 0.08 0.87
CA HIS A 61 2.65 -1.28 0.48
C HIS A 61 3.46 -2.03 1.54
N LEU A 62 3.27 -3.34 1.58
CA LEU A 62 4.14 -4.31 2.24
C LEU A 62 5.00 -5.00 1.18
N THR A 63 6.31 -4.95 1.34
CA THR A 63 7.22 -5.74 0.50
C THR A 63 7.26 -7.18 1.00
N VAL A 64 6.89 -8.13 0.16
CA VAL A 64 6.91 -9.56 0.49
C VAL A 64 8.24 -10.18 0.10
N ALA A 65 8.70 -9.90 -1.12
CA ALA A 65 9.98 -10.36 -1.64
C ALA A 65 10.54 -9.34 -2.62
N THR A 66 11.84 -9.10 -2.61
CA THR A 66 12.49 -8.25 -3.62
C THR A 66 13.97 -8.63 -3.77
N PRO A 67 14.50 -8.65 -4.99
CA PRO A 67 15.93 -8.82 -5.25
C PRO A 67 16.71 -7.48 -5.24
N GLY A 68 16.06 -6.39 -4.83
CA GLY A 68 16.62 -5.04 -4.80
C GLY A 68 15.83 -4.10 -5.70
N SER A 69 15.06 -3.18 -5.11
CA SER A 69 14.30 -2.15 -5.83
C SER A 69 13.98 -1.00 -4.89
N CYS A 70 13.76 0.21 -5.40
CA CYS A 70 13.27 1.34 -4.60
C CYS A 70 11.83 1.68 -4.96
N THR A 71 11.11 2.27 -4.00
CA THR A 71 9.87 2.99 -4.26
C THR A 71 10.15 4.48 -4.03
N GLY A 72 9.95 5.29 -5.06
CA GLY A 72 10.14 6.74 -5.00
C GLY A 72 8.81 7.45 -4.75
N TYR A 73 8.84 8.45 -3.88
CA TYR A 73 7.72 9.33 -3.54
C TYR A 73 8.11 10.78 -3.83
N GLU A 74 7.32 11.47 -4.63
CA GLU A 74 7.48 12.88 -4.96
C GLU A 74 6.42 13.70 -4.23
N PHE A 75 6.87 14.65 -3.40
CA PHE A 75 6.01 15.54 -2.62
C PHE A 75 5.80 16.88 -3.34
N ASP A 76 4.80 17.65 -2.89
CA ASP A 76 4.38 18.91 -3.54
C ASP A 76 5.50 19.97 -3.63
N ASN A 77 6.51 19.88 -2.77
CA ASN A 77 7.67 20.77 -2.78
C ASN A 77 8.74 20.34 -3.80
N GLY A 78 8.52 19.27 -4.55
CA GLY A 78 9.45 18.70 -5.53
C GLY A 78 10.47 17.73 -4.94
N ASP A 79 10.46 17.49 -3.63
CA ASP A 79 11.37 16.54 -3.00
C ASP A 79 10.99 15.12 -3.41
N ILE A 80 12.02 14.32 -3.74
CA ILE A 80 11.88 12.90 -4.01
C ILE A 80 12.55 12.11 -2.89
N VAL A 81 11.77 11.27 -2.22
CA VAL A 81 12.27 10.32 -1.22
C VAL A 81 12.19 8.92 -1.82
N GLU A 82 13.34 8.27 -1.99
CA GLU A 82 13.41 6.87 -2.38
C GLU A 82 13.61 5.98 -1.17
N ILE A 83 12.72 5.00 -1.01
CA ILE A 83 12.80 4.00 0.04
C ILE A 83 13.21 2.67 -0.59
N THR A 84 14.35 2.14 -0.17
CA THR A 84 14.78 0.78 -0.53
C THR A 84 13.75 -0.21 -0.03
N ASN A 85 13.24 -1.06 -0.93
CA ASN A 85 12.33 -2.12 -0.55
C ASN A 85 13.12 -3.26 0.10
N GLU A 86 12.63 -3.75 1.23
CA GLU A 86 13.18 -4.90 1.94
C GLU A 86 12.05 -5.87 2.31
N PRO A 87 12.24 -7.19 2.22
CA PRO A 87 11.22 -8.16 2.63
C PRO A 87 10.74 -7.89 4.08
N GLY A 88 9.43 -7.74 4.25
CA GLY A 88 8.78 -7.41 5.53
C GLY A 88 8.60 -5.92 5.80
N LEU A 89 9.19 -5.03 4.99
CA LEU A 89 9.02 -3.58 5.14
C LEU A 89 7.61 -3.15 4.71
N LEU A 90 6.88 -2.53 5.64
CA LEU A 90 5.59 -1.88 5.39
C LEU A 90 5.78 -0.37 5.38
N THR A 91 5.43 0.25 4.27
CA THR A 91 5.46 1.71 4.09
C THR A 91 4.02 2.23 4.02
N LEU A 92 3.74 3.30 4.77
CA LEU A 92 2.45 4.00 4.79
C LEU A 92 2.69 5.48 4.48
N ILE A 93 1.97 6.02 3.50
CA ILE A 93 1.99 7.42 3.11
C ILE A 93 0.71 8.09 3.60
N GLY A 94 0.88 9.05 4.52
CA GLY A 94 -0.21 9.77 5.19
C GLY A 94 -0.84 10.91 4.39
N GLN A 95 -0.54 11.01 3.08
CA GLN A 95 -0.98 12.11 2.22
C GLN A 95 -1.60 11.55 0.94
N ALA A 96 -2.80 12.03 0.61
CA ALA A 96 -3.48 11.71 -0.64
C ALA A 96 -2.78 12.36 -1.84
N GLY A 97 -2.78 11.68 -2.99
CA GLY A 97 -2.28 12.26 -4.25
C GLY A 97 -0.75 12.32 -4.38
N VAL A 98 0.01 11.73 -3.46
CA VAL A 98 1.48 11.66 -3.56
C VAL A 98 1.86 10.85 -4.79
N MET A 99 2.61 11.48 -5.71
CA MET A 99 3.11 10.82 -6.91
C MET A 99 4.18 9.81 -6.52
N HIS A 100 4.06 8.57 -6.99
CA HIS A 100 5.01 7.53 -6.64
C HIS A 100 5.23 6.53 -7.79
N TYR A 101 6.38 5.86 -7.74
CA TYR A 101 6.82 4.88 -8.74
C TYR A 101 7.70 3.82 -8.08
N THR A 102 7.94 2.71 -8.79
CA THR A 102 8.99 1.75 -8.40
C THR A 102 10.11 1.77 -9.41
N THR A 103 11.35 1.55 -8.98
CA THR A 103 12.44 1.30 -9.93
C THR A 103 12.23 -0.04 -10.64
N PRO A 104 12.80 -0.23 -11.86
CA PRO A 104 12.80 -1.53 -12.54
C PRO A 104 13.38 -2.63 -11.64
N ASN A 105 12.76 -3.82 -11.69
CA ASN A 105 13.30 -5.01 -11.03
C ASN A 105 14.62 -5.44 -11.73
N PRO A 106 15.77 -5.44 -11.03
CA PRO A 106 17.07 -5.71 -11.65
C PRO A 106 17.35 -7.21 -11.87
N SER A 107 16.46 -8.11 -11.42
CA SER A 107 16.70 -9.55 -11.39
C SER A 107 15.57 -10.35 -12.02
N ASP A 108 15.87 -11.59 -12.40
CA ASP A 108 14.88 -12.57 -12.87
C ASP A 108 14.00 -13.11 -11.73
N GLN A 109 14.43 -12.92 -10.48
CA GLN A 109 13.58 -13.19 -9.31
C GLN A 109 12.46 -12.14 -9.22
N PRO A 110 11.19 -12.54 -9.00
CA PRO A 110 10.10 -11.58 -8.94
C PRO A 110 10.20 -10.70 -7.69
N ARG A 111 9.89 -9.40 -7.86
CA ARG A 111 9.51 -8.53 -6.75
C ARG A 111 8.03 -8.74 -6.46
N ILE A 112 7.70 -9.10 -5.23
CA ILE A 112 6.34 -9.32 -4.74
C ILE A 112 6.05 -8.30 -3.66
N SER A 113 4.94 -7.57 -3.80
CA SER A 113 4.44 -6.65 -2.78
C SER A 113 2.93 -6.72 -2.68
N ILE A 114 2.40 -6.37 -1.51
CA ILE A 114 0.97 -6.17 -1.29
C ILE A 114 0.76 -4.66 -1.16
N ALA A 115 0.16 -4.05 -2.16
CA ALA A 115 -0.23 -2.64 -2.12
C ALA A 115 -1.62 -2.50 -1.48
N PHE A 116 -1.89 -1.35 -0.89
CA PHE A 116 -3.14 -1.09 -0.21
C PHE A 116 -3.52 0.38 -0.16
N ASP A 117 -4.83 0.61 -0.13
CA ASP A 117 -5.46 1.92 0.06
C ASP A 117 -6.31 1.92 1.32
N LEU A 118 -6.30 3.05 2.04
CA LEU A 118 -7.13 3.30 3.21
C LEU A 118 -8.16 4.39 2.90
N CYS A 119 -9.41 4.16 3.31
CA CYS A 119 -10.48 5.15 3.20
C CYS A 119 -11.34 5.17 4.47
N ARG A 120 -11.96 6.32 4.75
CA ARG A 120 -12.89 6.50 5.88
C ARG A 120 -14.27 5.92 5.55
N GLU A 121 -14.66 6.00 4.28
CA GLU A 121 -15.91 5.46 3.77
C GLU A 121 -15.60 4.58 2.54
N PRO A 122 -16.05 3.32 2.52
CA PRO A 122 -15.78 2.43 1.39
C PRO A 122 -16.54 2.95 0.17
N GLN A 123 -15.81 3.32 -0.88
CA GLN A 123 -16.44 3.75 -2.12
C GLN A 123 -17.01 2.52 -2.85
N VAL A 124 -18.33 2.43 -2.91
CA VAL A 124 -19.01 1.44 -3.76
C VAL A 124 -19.08 2.00 -5.17
N THR A 125 -18.05 1.76 -5.99
CA THR A 125 -18.12 2.15 -7.41
C THR A 125 -18.96 1.13 -8.18
N ASN A 126 -19.88 1.62 -9.01
CA ASN A 126 -20.85 0.83 -9.76
C ASN A 126 -20.25 0.05 -10.96
N GLN A 127 -18.95 -0.22 -10.95
CA GLN A 127 -18.28 -1.12 -11.90
C GLN A 127 -17.64 -2.29 -11.14
N ALA A 128 -18.41 -3.37 -11.00
CA ALA A 128 -17.95 -4.75 -10.84
C ALA A 128 -16.90 -5.09 -9.75
N LEU A 129 -16.62 -4.22 -8.77
CA LEU A 129 -15.82 -4.57 -7.59
C LEU A 129 -16.66 -4.35 -6.33
N SER A 130 -17.38 -5.42 -6.02
CA SER A 130 -18.33 -5.58 -4.92
C SER A 130 -17.80 -5.10 -3.56
N ARG A 131 -18.74 -4.94 -2.62
CA ARG A 131 -18.57 -4.70 -1.16
C ARG A 131 -17.58 -5.63 -0.43
N HIS A 132 -16.90 -6.53 -1.13
CA HIS A 132 -15.86 -7.44 -0.63
C HIS A 132 -14.43 -6.92 -0.87
N THR A 133 -14.28 -5.77 -1.53
CA THR A 133 -12.96 -5.21 -1.86
C THR A 133 -12.37 -4.40 -0.70
N PHE A 134 -13.25 -3.82 0.12
CA PHE A 134 -12.87 -3.03 1.29
C PHE A 134 -13.22 -3.80 2.57
N ILE A 135 -12.24 -3.94 3.45
CA ILE A 135 -12.33 -4.68 4.71
C ILE A 135 -12.19 -3.67 5.85
N PRO A 136 -13.08 -3.67 6.84
CA PRO A 136 -12.93 -2.77 7.98
C PRO A 136 -11.70 -3.18 8.78
N LEU A 137 -10.88 -2.20 9.17
CA LEU A 137 -9.74 -2.40 10.07
C LEU A 137 -10.11 -2.12 11.54
N LEU A 138 -11.40 -2.11 11.89
CA LEU A 138 -11.92 -2.05 13.26
C LEU A 138 -12.99 -3.11 13.50
#